data_AF-A0A4D4MYI1-F1
#
_entry.id   AF-A0A4D4MYI1-F1
#
_cell.length_a   1.000
_cell.length_b   1.000
_cell.length_c   1.000
_cell.angle_alpha   90.00
_cell.angle_beta   90.00
_cell.angle_gamma   90.00
#
_symmetry.space_group_name_H-M   'P 1'
#
loop_
_entity.id
_entity.type
_entity.pdbx_description
1 polymer ?
#
loop_
_entity_poly.entity_id
_entity_poly.type
_entity_poly.pdbx_seq_one_letter_code
_entity_poly.pdbx_strand_id
1 'polypeptide(L)'
;MVRQTLTHLGPKVLAGRMVREYVERLYTPAALAHRALTPEPARELATWKSRVRAAWPRVTVDHVETSVATTTAELGTTLSLRVRVGLGDLDPDDVEVQAVAGRVDGQDRITDATAVPLKPVGGPDLEGRRVYEGPLSLDRTGPFGYTVRILPTHRLLATSAELGLVAVPSEDVGEGAGVLLR
;
A
#
# COMPACT_ATOMS: atom_id res chain seq x y z
N MET A 1 -20.38 -20.40 28.79
CA MET A 1 -19.20 -19.51 28.89
C MET A 1 -17.88 -20.27 28.91
N VAL A 2 -17.53 -21.04 29.95
CA VAL A 2 -16.21 -21.71 30.07
C VAL A 2 -15.86 -22.64 28.90
N ARG A 3 -16.78 -23.52 28.48
CA ARG A 3 -16.55 -24.44 27.33
C ARG A 3 -16.25 -23.69 26.03
N GLN A 4 -17.00 -22.63 25.73
CA GLN A 4 -16.83 -21.83 24.52
C GLN A 4 -15.49 -21.10 24.51
N THR A 5 -15.07 -20.57 25.66
CA THR A 5 -13.75 -19.99 25.88
C THR A 5 -12.64 -21.02 25.67
N LEU A 6 -12.74 -22.21 26.26
CA LEU A 6 -11.72 -23.25 26.07
C LEU A 6 -11.64 -23.74 24.63
N THR A 7 -12.76 -23.84 23.91
CA THR A 7 -12.78 -24.24 22.49
C THR A 7 -12.20 -23.16 21.57
N HIS A 8 -12.51 -21.88 21.79
CA HIS A 8 -12.10 -20.79 20.87
C HIS A 8 -10.77 -20.13 21.25
N LEU A 9 -10.50 -19.96 22.55
CA LEU A 9 -9.29 -19.33 23.07
C LEU A 9 -8.27 -20.33 23.59
N GLY A 10 -8.61 -21.60 23.84
CA GLY A 10 -7.62 -22.62 24.18
C GLY A 10 -6.51 -22.71 23.13
N PRO A 11 -6.81 -22.81 21.82
CA PRO A 11 -5.80 -23.07 20.79
C PRO A 11 -4.71 -22.00 20.47
N LYS A 12 -4.93 -20.72 20.19
CA LYS A 12 -5.36 -19.70 21.16
C LYS A 12 -4.23 -19.38 22.15
N VAL A 13 -4.33 -19.80 23.39
CA VAL A 13 -3.39 -19.39 24.45
C VAL A 13 -2.27 -20.41 24.71
N LEU A 14 -2.09 -21.40 23.84
CA LEU A 14 -1.02 -22.39 23.99
C LEU A 14 0.37 -21.74 23.84
N ALA A 15 1.21 -21.89 24.85
CA ALA A 15 2.59 -21.42 24.83
C ALA A 15 3.38 -21.97 23.63
N GLY A 16 3.17 -23.24 23.26
CA GLY A 16 3.80 -23.84 22.07
C GLY A 16 3.40 -23.15 20.76
N ARG A 17 2.14 -22.74 20.60
CA ARG A 17 1.71 -21.94 19.44
C ARG A 17 2.39 -20.57 19.44
N MET A 18 2.41 -19.89 20.58
CA MET A 18 3.03 -18.57 20.69
C MET A 18 4.51 -18.60 20.35
N VAL A 19 5.28 -19.54 20.92
CA VAL A 19 6.71 -19.70 20.64
C VAL A 19 6.94 -19.97 19.15
N ARG A 20 6.15 -20.87 18.55
CA ARG A 20 6.24 -21.15 17.11
C ARG A 20 5.95 -19.90 16.27
N GLU A 21 4.86 -19.19 16.55
CA GLU A 21 4.49 -17.96 15.83
C GLU A 21 5.57 -16.90 15.94
N TYR A 22 6.22 -16.73 17.10
CA TYR A 22 7.34 -15.79 17.25
C TYR A 22 8.57 -16.23 16.46
N VAL A 23 8.93 -17.50 16.53
CA VAL A 23 10.07 -18.04 15.80
C VAL A 23 9.87 -17.89 14.29
N GLU A 24 8.71 -18.27 13.78
CA GLU A 24 8.42 -18.28 12.33
C GLU A 24 8.15 -16.87 11.78
N ARG A 25 7.41 -16.02 12.50
CA ARG A 25 6.95 -14.72 11.97
C ARG A 25 7.86 -13.56 12.34
N LEU A 26 8.66 -13.67 13.40
CA LEU A 26 9.47 -12.56 13.91
C LEU A 26 10.97 -12.91 13.90
N TYR A 27 11.39 -13.95 14.62
CA TYR A 27 12.81 -14.22 14.83
C TYR A 27 13.53 -14.74 13.59
N THR A 28 12.92 -15.68 12.85
CA THR A 28 13.53 -16.25 11.63
C THR A 28 13.67 -15.18 10.54
N PRO A 29 12.63 -14.39 10.20
CA PRO A 29 12.78 -13.28 9.25
C PRO A 29 13.83 -12.25 9.68
N ALA A 30 13.86 -11.88 10.97
CA ALA A 30 14.86 -10.94 11.48
C ALA A 30 16.30 -11.48 11.36
N ALA A 31 16.52 -12.76 11.65
CA ALA A 31 17.82 -13.40 11.50
C ALA A 31 18.26 -13.46 10.03
N LEU A 32 17.35 -13.74 9.10
CA LEU A 32 17.63 -13.72 7.66
C LEU A 32 17.96 -12.31 7.16
N ALA A 33 17.19 -11.31 7.57
CA ALA A 33 17.45 -9.91 7.23
C ALA A 33 18.81 -9.45 7.76
N HIS A 34 19.16 -9.81 9.00
CA HIS A 34 20.47 -9.51 9.58
C HIS A 34 21.61 -10.13 8.77
N ARG A 35 21.48 -11.40 8.35
CA ARG A 35 22.49 -12.08 7.53
C ARG A 35 22.64 -11.48 6.14
N ALA A 36 21.56 -10.98 5.55
CA ALA A 36 21.60 -10.30 4.26
C ALA A 36 22.29 -8.93 4.31
N LEU A 37 22.37 -8.30 5.50
CA LEU A 37 22.89 -6.96 5.71
C LEU A 37 24.42 -6.96 5.92
N THR A 38 25.17 -7.43 4.92
CA THR A 38 26.63 -7.32 4.90
C THR A 38 27.06 -5.85 4.66
N PRO A 39 28.35 -5.48 4.85
CA PRO A 39 28.76 -4.07 4.81
C PRO A 39 28.36 -3.29 3.55
N GLU A 40 28.42 -3.89 2.35
CA GLU A 40 28.04 -3.20 1.11
C GLU A 40 26.51 -2.98 1.00
N PRO A 41 25.64 -4.01 1.09
CA PRO A 41 24.19 -3.83 1.18
C PRO A 41 23.74 -2.88 2.29
N ALA A 42 24.44 -2.86 3.43
CA ALA A 42 24.15 -1.95 4.53
C ALA A 42 24.38 -0.48 4.12
N ARG A 43 25.48 -0.19 3.44
CA ARG A 43 25.79 1.16 2.92
C ARG A 43 24.83 1.58 1.81
N GLU A 44 24.50 0.65 0.91
CA GLU A 44 23.49 0.87 -0.13
C GLU A 44 22.15 1.25 0.49
N LEU A 45 21.64 0.44 1.44
CA LEU A 45 20.39 0.71 2.14
C LEU A 45 20.41 2.05 2.89
N ALA A 46 21.51 2.37 3.57
CA ALA A 46 21.65 3.63 4.29
C ALA A 46 21.61 4.84 3.36
N THR A 47 22.31 4.76 2.22
CA THR A 47 22.34 5.80 1.19
C THR A 47 20.95 5.99 0.59
N TRP A 48 20.29 4.87 0.24
CA TRP A 48 18.93 4.86 -0.26
C TRP A 48 17.95 5.50 0.74
N LYS A 49 17.98 5.11 2.02
CA LYS A 49 17.13 5.67 3.08
C LYS A 49 17.31 7.18 3.23
N SER A 50 18.56 7.67 3.13
CA SER A 50 18.86 9.10 3.20
C SER A 50 18.28 9.85 2.01
N ARG A 51 18.48 9.32 0.78
CA ARG A 51 17.95 9.89 -0.45
C ARG A 51 16.42 9.98 -0.42
N VAL A 52 15.75 8.89 -0.07
CA VAL A 52 14.28 8.82 0.01
C VAL A 52 13.72 9.83 0.99
N ARG A 53 14.26 9.91 2.22
CA ARG A 53 13.80 10.89 3.22
C ARG A 53 13.98 12.33 2.76
N ALA A 54 15.08 12.64 2.08
CA ALA A 54 15.35 13.99 1.59
C ALA A 54 14.42 14.39 0.42
N ALA A 55 14.08 13.44 -0.45
CA ALA A 55 13.21 13.68 -1.60
C ALA A 55 11.71 13.62 -1.25
N TRP A 56 11.33 12.94 -0.16
CA TRP A 56 9.92 12.65 0.17
C TRP A 56 8.97 13.86 0.19
N PRO A 57 9.37 15.07 0.65
CA PRO A 57 8.49 16.24 0.60
C PRO A 57 8.02 16.63 -0.81
N ARG A 58 8.69 16.14 -1.87
CA ARG A 58 8.30 16.34 -3.28
C ARG A 58 7.48 15.18 -3.85
N VAL A 59 7.20 14.14 -3.07
CA VAL A 59 6.41 12.99 -3.50
C VAL A 59 4.93 13.30 -3.32
N THR A 60 4.18 13.32 -4.42
CA THR A 60 2.78 13.75 -4.46
C THR A 60 1.93 12.78 -5.28
N VAL A 61 0.67 12.61 -4.86
CA VAL A 61 -0.38 12.04 -5.70
C VAL A 61 -1.18 13.21 -6.26
N ASP A 62 -0.97 13.51 -7.53
CA ASP A 62 -1.48 14.74 -8.14
C ASP A 62 -2.89 14.57 -8.69
N HIS A 63 -3.15 13.42 -9.32
CA HIS A 63 -4.42 13.16 -9.94
C HIS A 63 -4.73 11.67 -9.96
N VAL A 64 -6.00 11.33 -9.75
CA VAL A 64 -6.50 9.96 -9.73
C VAL A 64 -7.75 9.92 -10.61
N GLU A 65 -7.71 9.09 -11.64
CA GLU A 65 -8.79 8.87 -12.58
C GLU A 65 -9.21 7.40 -12.55
N THR A 66 -10.52 7.14 -12.53
CA THR A 66 -11.07 5.81 -12.83
C THR A 66 -11.83 5.85 -14.13
N SER A 67 -11.45 4.97 -15.06
CA SER A 67 -12.26 4.70 -16.23
C SER A 67 -13.12 3.46 -15.97
N VAL A 68 -14.43 3.60 -16.08
CA VAL A 68 -15.38 2.48 -16.11
C VAL A 68 -15.56 2.07 -17.57
N ALA A 69 -15.49 0.77 -17.86
CA ALA A 69 -15.78 0.26 -19.21
C ALA A 69 -17.29 0.39 -19.56
N THR A 70 -18.13 0.55 -18.55
CA THR A 70 -19.60 0.65 -18.61
C THR A 70 -20.10 1.93 -17.95
N THR A 71 -21.30 2.38 -18.29
CA THR A 71 -21.90 3.63 -17.76
C THR A 71 -22.21 3.57 -16.26
N THR A 72 -22.23 2.38 -15.67
CA THR A 72 -22.47 2.10 -14.25
C THR A 72 -21.45 1.11 -13.73
N ALA A 73 -20.94 1.36 -12.52
CA ALA A 73 -20.05 0.45 -11.81
C ALA A 73 -20.86 -0.74 -11.25
N GLU A 74 -20.71 -1.92 -11.85
CA GLU A 74 -21.43 -3.13 -11.44
C GLU A 74 -20.55 -4.09 -10.64
N LEU A 75 -21.17 -4.86 -9.75
CA LEU A 75 -20.50 -5.93 -9.01
C LEU A 75 -19.85 -6.92 -9.99
N GLY A 76 -18.59 -7.26 -9.75
CA GLY A 76 -17.80 -8.16 -10.60
C GLY A 76 -17.08 -7.47 -11.75
N THR A 77 -17.29 -6.17 -11.96
CA THR A 77 -16.50 -5.39 -12.92
C THR A 77 -15.13 -5.03 -12.34
N THR A 78 -14.17 -4.78 -13.23
CA THR A 78 -12.85 -4.26 -12.88
C THR A 78 -12.68 -2.89 -13.51
N LEU A 79 -12.46 -1.88 -12.68
CA LEU A 79 -12.14 -0.53 -13.12
C LEU A 79 -10.65 -0.44 -13.45
N SER A 80 -10.30 0.39 -14.44
CA SER A 80 -8.90 0.78 -14.62
C SER A 80 -8.65 2.06 -13.84
N LEU A 81 -7.73 1.99 -12.89
CA LEU A 81 -7.29 3.14 -12.13
C LEU A 81 -6.02 3.70 -12.79
N ARG A 82 -6.01 5.00 -13.05
CA ARG A 82 -4.88 5.74 -13.59
C ARG A 82 -4.51 6.87 -12.62
N VAL A 83 -3.24 6.94 -12.24
CA VAL A 83 -2.76 7.86 -11.22
C VAL A 83 -1.57 8.64 -11.77
N ARG A 84 -1.63 9.97 -11.70
CA ARG A 84 -0.47 10.85 -11.96
C ARG A 84 0.20 11.19 -10.63
N VAL A 85 1.50 10.92 -10.55
CA VAL A 85 2.31 11.13 -9.33
C VAL A 85 3.55 11.96 -9.63
N GLY A 86 3.93 12.83 -8.69
CA GLY A 86 5.25 13.44 -8.62
C GLY A 86 6.15 12.60 -7.73
N LEU A 87 7.35 12.25 -8.20
CA LEU A 87 8.34 11.49 -7.41
C LEU A 87 9.55 12.34 -6.98
N GLY A 88 9.63 13.60 -7.42
CA GLY A 88 10.84 14.41 -7.26
C GLY A 88 12.05 13.73 -7.91
N ASP A 89 13.09 13.49 -7.11
CA ASP A 89 14.34 12.87 -7.56
C ASP A 89 14.36 11.34 -7.36
N LEU A 90 13.20 10.73 -7.07
CA LEU A 90 13.07 9.29 -6.87
C LEU A 90 12.69 8.58 -8.15
N ASP A 91 13.20 7.37 -8.29
CA ASP A 91 12.86 6.48 -9.39
C ASP A 91 11.62 5.63 -9.05
N PRO A 92 10.90 5.10 -10.05
CA PRO A 92 9.80 4.17 -9.83
C PRO A 92 10.16 2.95 -8.96
N ASP A 93 11.44 2.55 -8.95
CA ASP A 93 11.93 1.43 -8.14
C ASP A 93 12.14 1.78 -6.67
N ASP A 94 12.14 3.08 -6.31
CA ASP A 94 12.24 3.56 -4.94
C ASP A 94 10.89 3.59 -4.21
N VAL A 95 9.78 3.45 -4.96
CA VAL A 95 8.42 3.58 -4.43
C VAL A 95 7.48 2.46 -4.91
N GLU A 96 6.45 2.18 -4.12
CA GLU A 96 5.30 1.41 -4.54
C GLU A 96 4.05 2.27 -4.47
N VAL A 97 3.41 2.49 -5.62
CA VAL A 97 2.11 3.16 -5.70
C VAL A 97 1.03 2.10 -5.57
N GLN A 98 0.10 2.28 -4.63
CA GLN A 98 -0.95 1.31 -4.32
C GLN A 98 -2.32 1.97 -4.40
N ALA A 99 -3.28 1.27 -5.00
CA ALA A 99 -4.69 1.48 -4.73
C ALA A 99 -5.04 0.78 -3.41
N VAL A 100 -5.77 1.45 -2.52
CA VAL A 100 -6.27 0.88 -1.26
C VAL A 100 -7.78 0.98 -1.29
N ALA A 101 -8.47 -0.15 -1.33
CA ALA A 101 -9.90 -0.18 -1.53
C ALA A 101 -10.61 -1.15 -0.59
N GLY A 102 -11.87 -0.87 -0.29
CA GLY A 102 -12.66 -1.69 0.63
C GLY A 102 -14.07 -1.16 0.83
N ARG A 103 -14.73 -1.69 1.86
CA ARG A 103 -16.08 -1.24 2.24
C ARG A 103 -16.03 0.10 2.92
N VAL A 104 -17.11 0.85 2.84
CA VAL A 104 -17.22 2.15 3.50
C VAL A 104 -18.23 2.06 4.64
N ASP A 105 -17.85 2.53 5.82
CA ASP A 105 -18.75 2.62 6.98
C ASP A 105 -19.59 3.92 6.98
N GLY A 106 -20.46 4.10 7.97
CA GLY A 106 -21.30 5.30 8.07
C GLY A 106 -20.55 6.61 8.34
N GLN A 107 -19.23 6.58 8.48
CA GLN A 107 -18.36 7.74 8.68
C GLN A 107 -17.41 7.95 7.48
N ASP A 108 -17.76 7.35 6.33
CA ASP A 108 -16.99 7.40 5.09
C ASP A 108 -15.55 6.84 5.23
N ARG A 109 -15.32 5.91 6.16
CA ARG A 109 -14.01 5.24 6.32
C ARG A 109 -13.95 3.93 5.58
N ILE A 110 -12.82 3.69 4.91
CA ILE A 110 -12.53 2.39 4.31
C ILE A 110 -12.25 1.36 5.41
N THR A 111 -13.01 0.28 5.39
CA THR A 111 -12.92 -0.90 6.26
C THR A 111 -12.59 -2.13 5.41
N ASP A 112 -11.96 -3.14 6.03
CA ASP A 112 -11.51 -4.36 5.35
C ASP A 112 -10.66 -4.07 4.09
N ALA A 113 -9.77 -3.08 4.20
CA ALA A 113 -9.02 -2.57 3.06
C ALA A 113 -8.07 -3.60 2.46
N THR A 114 -8.08 -3.70 1.13
CA THR A 114 -7.10 -4.45 0.33
C THR A 114 -6.25 -3.46 -0.45
N ALA A 115 -4.94 -3.69 -0.49
CA ALA A 115 -4.00 -2.89 -1.27
C ALA A 115 -3.60 -3.64 -2.55
N VAL A 116 -3.63 -2.94 -3.69
CA VAL A 116 -3.24 -3.46 -5.00
C VAL A 116 -2.15 -2.56 -5.58
N PRO A 117 -0.95 -3.09 -5.93
CA PRO A 117 0.12 -2.30 -6.51
C PRO A 117 -0.25 -1.88 -7.94
N LEU A 118 -0.04 -0.60 -8.25
CA LEU A 118 -0.14 -0.03 -9.59
C LEU A 118 1.22 -0.11 -10.29
N LYS A 119 1.22 -0.13 -11.62
CA LYS A 119 2.43 -0.27 -12.44
C LYS A 119 2.70 1.03 -13.20
N PRO A 120 3.95 1.50 -13.26
CA PRO A 120 4.28 2.68 -14.04
C PRO A 120 4.02 2.40 -15.53
N VAL A 121 3.43 3.36 -16.22
CA VAL A 121 3.17 3.29 -17.67
C VAL A 121 3.88 4.44 -18.37
N GLY A 122 4.65 4.11 -19.41
CA GLY A 122 5.42 5.09 -20.18
C GLY A 122 6.56 5.77 -19.39
N GLY A 123 7.05 6.88 -19.94
CA GLY A 123 8.06 7.74 -19.33
C GLY A 123 7.43 8.89 -18.52
N PRO A 124 8.27 9.70 -17.84
CA PRO A 124 7.78 10.93 -17.23
C PRO A 124 7.23 11.90 -18.29
N ASP A 125 6.24 12.70 -17.91
CA ASP A 125 5.74 13.80 -18.73
C ASP A 125 6.69 15.02 -18.72
N LEU A 126 6.30 16.09 -19.41
CA LEU A 126 7.11 17.32 -19.52
C LEU A 126 7.35 18.00 -18.16
N GLU A 127 6.52 17.73 -17.16
CA GLU A 127 6.64 18.25 -15.79
C GLU A 127 7.37 17.28 -14.86
N GLY A 128 7.86 16.14 -15.39
CA GLY A 128 8.54 15.11 -14.60
C GLY A 128 7.59 14.19 -13.82
N ARG A 129 6.27 14.30 -14.01
CA ARG A 129 5.29 13.44 -13.35
C ARG A 129 5.21 12.11 -14.08
N ARG A 130 4.85 11.05 -13.36
CA ARG A 130 4.72 9.70 -13.91
C ARG A 130 3.29 9.21 -13.76
N VAL A 131 2.89 8.35 -14.68
CA VAL A 131 1.58 7.71 -14.65
C VAL A 131 1.72 6.27 -14.17
N TYR A 132 0.85 5.87 -13.25
CA TYR A 132 0.71 4.51 -12.77
C TYR A 132 -0.69 3.99 -13.05
N GLU A 133 -0.80 2.74 -13.47
CA GLU A 133 -2.07 2.10 -13.81
C GLU A 133 -2.22 0.73 -13.17
N GLY A 134 -3.45 0.34 -12.87
CA GLY A 134 -3.75 -0.99 -12.36
C GLY A 134 -5.24 -1.26 -12.19
N PRO A 135 -5.62 -2.54 -12.03
CA PRO A 135 -7.00 -2.94 -11.88
C PRO A 135 -7.52 -2.63 -10.48
N LEU A 136 -8.77 -2.19 -10.40
CA LEU A 136 -9.55 -2.07 -9.18
C LEU A 136 -10.82 -2.92 -9.31
N SER A 137 -10.82 -4.09 -8.69
CA SER A 137 -11.95 -5.02 -8.74
C SER A 137 -13.06 -4.61 -7.77
N LEU A 138 -14.30 -4.56 -8.28
CA LEU A 138 -15.50 -4.33 -7.48
C LEU A 138 -16.11 -5.68 -7.09
N ASP A 139 -15.51 -6.34 -6.10
CA ASP A 139 -15.85 -7.72 -5.71
C ASP A 139 -16.88 -7.81 -4.57
N ARG A 140 -17.43 -6.67 -4.11
CA ARG A 140 -18.31 -6.58 -2.94
C ARG A 140 -19.53 -5.72 -3.21
N THR A 141 -20.65 -6.12 -2.61
CA THR A 141 -21.90 -5.35 -2.60
C THR A 141 -21.89 -4.28 -1.51
N GLY A 142 -22.62 -3.18 -1.77
CA GLY A 142 -22.75 -2.04 -0.88
C GLY A 142 -21.74 -0.92 -1.15
N PRO A 143 -21.71 0.12 -0.30
CA PRO A 143 -20.79 1.25 -0.47
C PRO A 143 -19.33 0.81 -0.53
N PHE A 144 -18.66 1.24 -1.60
CA PHE A 144 -17.27 0.90 -1.89
C PHE A 144 -16.44 2.17 -1.99
N GLY A 145 -15.25 2.14 -1.42
CA GLY A 145 -14.34 3.29 -1.41
C GLY A 145 -12.93 2.85 -1.77
N TYR A 146 -12.21 3.73 -2.46
CA TYR A 146 -10.78 3.54 -2.72
C TYR A 146 -10.01 4.84 -2.57
N THR A 147 -8.74 4.72 -2.22
CA THR A 147 -7.75 5.80 -2.23
C THR A 147 -6.45 5.30 -2.84
N VAL A 148 -5.50 6.20 -3.06
CA VAL A 148 -4.16 5.87 -3.52
C VAL A 148 -3.17 6.23 -2.43
N ARG A 149 -2.11 5.44 -2.29
CA ARG A 149 -0.96 5.81 -1.47
C ARG A 149 0.34 5.46 -2.16
N ILE A 150 1.39 6.21 -1.86
CA ILE A 150 2.76 5.94 -2.27
C ILE A 150 3.56 5.60 -1.02
N LEU A 151 4.29 4.49 -1.07
CA LEU A 151 5.15 4.02 0.02
C LEU A 151 6.58 3.82 -0.49
N PRO A 152 7.62 4.04 0.33
CA PRO A 152 8.98 3.64 -0.04
C PRO A 152 9.07 2.13 -0.22
N THR A 153 9.79 1.69 -1.25
CA THR A 153 10.08 0.26 -1.46
C THR A 153 11.56 0.03 -1.69
N HIS A 154 12.10 -0.99 -1.02
CA HIS A 154 13.46 -1.45 -1.25
C HIS A 154 13.58 -2.89 -0.77
N ARG A 155 14.33 -3.72 -1.52
CA ARG A 155 14.45 -5.18 -1.29
C ARG A 155 14.95 -5.58 0.11
N LEU A 156 15.59 -4.66 0.82
CA LEU A 156 16.14 -4.87 2.17
C LEU A 156 15.29 -4.24 3.30
N LEU A 157 14.12 -3.67 3.00
CA LEU A 157 13.20 -3.25 4.06
C LEU A 157 12.50 -4.47 4.66
N ALA A 158 12.31 -4.45 5.97
CA ALA A 158 11.49 -5.46 6.65
C ALA A 158 10.01 -5.28 6.30
N THR A 159 9.55 -4.03 6.19
CA THR A 159 8.20 -3.65 5.77
C THR A 159 8.23 -2.26 5.12
N SER A 160 7.24 -1.92 4.30
CA SER A 160 7.08 -0.57 3.74
C SER A 160 6.88 0.52 4.81
N ALA A 161 6.46 0.15 6.02
CA ALA A 161 6.28 1.08 7.15
C ALA A 161 7.60 1.50 7.83
N GLU A 162 8.73 0.86 7.53
CA GLU A 162 9.99 1.04 8.24
C GLU A 162 10.51 2.49 8.24
N LEU A 163 10.21 3.26 7.19
CA LEU A 163 10.62 4.66 7.10
C LEU A 163 9.61 5.63 7.73
N GLY A 164 8.39 5.18 8.06
CA GLY A 164 7.31 6.03 8.56
C GLY A 164 6.81 7.07 7.53
N LEU A 165 7.02 6.80 6.24
CA LEU A 165 6.69 7.70 5.15
C LEU A 165 5.52 7.15 4.35
N VAL A 166 4.56 8.02 4.04
CA VAL A 166 3.44 7.76 3.13
C VAL A 166 3.08 9.07 2.44
N ALA A 167 2.81 9.02 1.15
CA ALA A 167 2.15 10.11 0.44
C ALA A 167 0.74 9.64 0.04
N VAL A 168 -0.25 10.46 0.34
CA VAL A 168 -1.65 10.28 -0.03
C VAL A 168 -2.08 11.49 -0.86
N PRO A 169 -3.17 11.42 -1.62
CA PRO A 169 -3.73 12.61 -2.24
C PRO A 169 -3.98 13.72 -1.21
N SER A 170 -3.67 14.97 -1.56
CA SER A 170 -4.04 16.12 -0.75
C SER A 170 -5.57 16.28 -0.71
N GLU A 171 -6.09 16.82 0.39
CA GLU A 171 -7.53 17.08 0.58
C GLU A 171 -8.12 17.97 -0.54
N ASP A 172 -7.30 18.81 -1.17
CA ASP A 172 -7.68 19.67 -2.29
C ASP A 172 -7.89 18.92 -3.62
N VAL A 173 -7.50 17.64 -3.72
CA VAL A 173 -7.82 16.77 -4.88
C VAL A 173 -9.26 16.26 -4.70
N GLY A 174 -10.21 17.21 -4.72
CA GLY A 174 -11.64 16.95 -4.66
C GLY A 174 -12.11 16.05 -5.80
N GLU A 175 -13.07 15.19 -5.47
CA GLU A 175 -13.76 14.20 -6.33
C GLU A 175 -12.94 13.03 -6.91
N GLY A 176 -11.60 13.05 -6.91
CA GLY A 176 -10.75 11.93 -7.38
C GLY A 176 -10.05 11.11 -6.29
N ALA A 177 -9.85 11.70 -5.11
CA ALA A 177 -9.16 11.06 -4.00
C ALA A 177 -10.14 10.57 -2.92
N GLY A 178 -10.33 9.25 -2.79
CA GLY A 178 -11.35 8.74 -1.88
C GLY A 178 -12.74 8.71 -2.51
N VAL A 179 -12.87 8.14 -3.71
CA VAL A 179 -14.18 8.09 -4.39
C VAL A 179 -15.05 7.04 -3.71
N LEU A 180 -16.20 7.50 -3.21
CA LEU A 180 -17.28 6.64 -2.76
C LEU A 180 -18.13 6.25 -3.97
N LEU A 181 -18.11 4.97 -4.31
CA LEU A 181 -19.06 4.38 -5.23
C LEU A 181 -20.26 3.91 -4.41
N ARG A 182 -21.39 4.59 -4.59
CA ARG A 182 -22.67 4.30 -3.94
C ARG A 182 -23.62 3.61 -4.92
#